data_AF-A0A7C8B214-F1
#
_entry.id   AF-A0A7C8B214-F1
#
_cell.length_a   1.000
_cell.length_b   1.000
_cell.length_c   1.000
_cell.angle_alpha   90.00
_cell.angle_beta   90.00
_cell.angle_gamma   90.00
#
_symmetry.space_group_name_H-M   'P 1'
#
loop_
_entity.id
_entity.type
_entity.pdbx_description
1 polymer ?
#
loop_
_entity_poly.entity_id
_entity_poly.type
_entity_poly.pdbx_seq_one_letter_code
_entity_poly.pdbx_strand_id
1 'polypeptide(L)'
;MKQIPLVIDESIKLELNVSELYSLFQRSFPEDADFWWELVLEEKNHAALIQSGKEHFEPITEFPPYLLHHNLQELEDINSDLLALIKQFENTPPLRAEAFNLALKIENSAGELHFQEFMNKEEDLIIGNIFRKLNKDDKEHAMRIRTYMQEHGISVQE
;
A
#
# COMPACT_ATOMS: atom_id res chain seq x y z
N MET A 1 -11.58 -20.10 -6.67
CA MET A 1 -12.63 -19.59 -5.75
C MET A 1 -12.41 -19.91 -4.26
N LYS A 2 -11.52 -20.83 -3.84
CA LYS A 2 -11.32 -21.17 -2.41
C LYS A 2 -10.35 -20.26 -1.62
N GLN A 3 -9.72 -19.28 -2.25
CA GLN A 3 -8.64 -18.48 -1.63
C GLN A 3 -8.99 -16.99 -1.49
N ILE A 4 -10.15 -16.53 -1.97
CA ILE A 4 -10.53 -15.10 -1.94
C ILE A 4 -10.43 -14.50 -0.52
N PRO A 5 -10.93 -15.15 0.55
CA PRO A 5 -10.77 -14.62 1.91
C PRO A 5 -9.30 -14.44 2.32
N LEU A 6 -8.42 -15.37 1.93
CA LEU A 6 -7.00 -15.29 2.23
C LEU A 6 -6.32 -14.16 1.46
N VAL A 7 -6.68 -13.97 0.19
CA VAL A 7 -6.14 -12.87 -0.62
C VAL A 7 -6.57 -11.52 -0.03
N ILE A 8 -7.82 -11.38 0.40
CA ILE A 8 -8.29 -10.16 1.10
C ILE A 8 -7.47 -9.93 2.38
N ASP A 9 -7.25 -10.98 3.18
CA ASP A 9 -6.49 -10.87 4.42
C ASP A 9 -5.03 -10.50 4.19
N GLU A 10 -4.39 -11.07 3.17
CA GLU A 10 -3.02 -10.71 2.80
C GLU A 10 -2.91 -9.32 2.17
N SER A 11 -3.93 -8.86 1.43
CA SER A 11 -3.99 -7.47 0.97
C SER A 11 -4.12 -6.49 2.14
N ILE A 12 -4.98 -6.76 3.13
CA ILE A 12 -5.08 -5.91 4.33
C ILE A 12 -3.73 -5.86 5.06
N LYS A 13 -3.04 -7.00 5.17
CA LYS A 13 -1.69 -7.05 5.79
C LYS A 13 -0.67 -6.24 5.00
N LEU A 14 -0.72 -6.27 3.67
CA LEU A 14 0.17 -5.51 2.80
C LEU A 14 0.08 -4.02 3.15
N GLU A 15 -1.11 -3.44 3.05
CA GLU A 15 -1.37 -2.02 3.37
C GLU A 15 -0.87 -1.64 4.78
N LEU A 16 -1.17 -2.49 5.77
CA LEU A 16 -0.74 -2.23 7.16
C LEU A 16 0.77 -2.33 7.35
N ASN A 17 1.43 -3.26 6.66
CA ASN A 17 2.88 -3.42 6.72
C ASN A 17 3.59 -2.26 6.01
N VAL A 18 3.09 -1.81 4.85
CA VAL A 18 3.60 -0.60 4.17
C VAL A 18 3.43 0.62 5.07
N SER A 19 2.26 0.78 5.70
CA SER A 19 2.02 1.85 6.67
C SER A 19 3.00 1.84 7.86
N GLU A 20 3.30 0.65 8.41
CA GLU A 20 4.25 0.55 9.53
C GLU A 20 5.68 0.87 9.07
N LEU A 21 6.08 0.42 7.88
CA LEU A 21 7.36 0.76 7.29
C LEU A 21 7.51 2.28 7.08
N TYR A 22 6.48 2.94 6.55
CA TYR A 22 6.47 4.40 6.40
C TYR A 22 6.45 5.13 7.75
N SER A 23 5.80 4.55 8.77
CA SER A 23 5.87 5.06 10.13
C SER A 23 7.29 4.97 10.72
N LEU A 24 8.06 3.94 10.38
CA LEU A 24 9.48 3.88 10.72
C LEU A 24 10.27 5.00 10.03
N PHE A 25 10.06 5.21 8.72
CA PHE A 25 10.73 6.28 7.98
C PHE A 25 10.38 7.66 8.53
N GLN A 26 9.11 7.91 8.86
CA GLN A 26 8.68 9.14 9.54
C GLN A 26 9.48 9.40 10.83
N ARG A 27 9.69 8.37 11.65
CA ARG A 27 10.45 8.47 12.91
C ARG A 27 11.95 8.65 12.67
N SER A 28 12.48 8.05 11.61
CA SER A 28 13.91 8.09 11.27
C SER A 28 14.35 9.36 10.56
N PHE A 29 13.45 10.04 9.83
CA PHE A 29 13.74 11.22 9.03
C PHE A 29 12.79 12.38 9.42
N PRO A 30 13.04 13.08 10.54
CA PRO A 30 12.18 14.18 11.00
C PRO A 30 11.98 15.29 9.98
N GLU A 31 12.94 15.51 9.08
CA GLU A 31 12.85 16.48 7.99
C GLU A 31 11.80 16.12 6.93
N ASP A 32 11.43 14.85 6.82
CA ASP A 32 10.45 14.31 5.87
C ASP A 32 9.19 13.80 6.57
N ALA A 33 9.03 14.09 7.86
CA ALA A 33 8.01 13.48 8.69
C ALA A 33 6.58 13.75 8.20
N ASP A 34 6.30 14.95 7.70
CA ASP A 34 4.98 15.30 7.17
C ASP A 34 4.66 14.49 5.90
N PHE A 35 5.65 14.32 5.01
CA PHE A 35 5.50 13.52 3.79
C PHE A 35 5.18 12.06 4.12
N TRP A 36 5.97 11.46 5.00
CA TRP A 36 5.74 10.06 5.42
C TRP A 36 4.43 9.90 6.18
N TRP A 37 4.04 10.89 6.99
CA TRP A 37 2.77 10.85 7.72
C TRP A 37 1.56 10.79 6.80
N GLU A 38 1.56 11.55 5.70
CA GLU A 38 0.49 11.50 4.71
C GLU A 38 0.34 10.08 4.15
N LEU A 39 1.44 9.47 3.67
CA LEU A 39 1.42 8.10 3.15
C LEU A 39 0.96 7.08 4.21
N VAL A 40 1.43 7.21 5.45
CA VAL A 40 1.00 6.35 6.58
C VAL A 40 -0.52 6.37 6.76
N LEU A 41 -1.14 7.55 6.67
CA LEU A 41 -2.59 7.70 6.82
C LEU A 41 -3.35 7.12 5.63
N GLU A 42 -2.82 7.30 4.43
CA GLU A 42 -3.38 6.77 3.19
C GLU A 42 -3.40 5.23 3.21
N GLU A 43 -2.29 4.57 3.53
CA GLU A 43 -2.27 3.09 3.62
C GLU A 43 -3.17 2.53 4.72
N LYS A 44 -3.29 3.23 5.86
CA LYS A 44 -4.25 2.84 6.90
C LYS A 44 -5.69 2.95 6.41
N ASN A 45 -5.97 3.94 5.57
CA ASN A 45 -7.28 4.08 4.95
C ASN A 45 -7.53 2.94 3.96
N HIS A 46 -6.55 2.56 3.15
CA HIS A 46 -6.63 1.39 2.25
C HIS A 46 -6.99 0.12 3.00
N ALA A 47 -6.23 -0.21 4.04
CA ALA A 47 -6.50 -1.36 4.92
C ALA A 47 -7.94 -1.32 5.48
N ALA A 48 -8.38 -0.17 5.98
CA ALA A 48 -9.71 0.01 6.56
C ALA A 48 -10.83 -0.15 5.53
N LEU A 49 -10.62 0.32 4.29
CA LEU A 49 -11.57 0.15 3.19
C LEU A 49 -11.70 -1.33 2.80
N ILE A 50 -10.58 -2.03 2.60
CA ILE A 50 -10.59 -3.45 2.24
C ILE A 50 -11.27 -4.26 3.36
N GLN A 51 -10.95 -3.99 4.62
CA GLN A 51 -11.59 -4.61 5.78
C GLN A 51 -13.10 -4.36 5.81
N SER A 52 -13.54 -3.11 5.57
CA SER A 52 -14.97 -2.77 5.51
C SER A 52 -15.68 -3.50 4.37
N GLY A 53 -15.00 -3.67 3.22
CA GLY A 53 -15.51 -4.47 2.11
C GLY A 53 -15.67 -5.93 2.46
N LYS A 54 -14.67 -6.52 3.11
CA LYS A 54 -14.72 -7.90 3.59
C LYS A 54 -15.96 -8.15 4.46
N GLU A 55 -16.23 -7.25 5.41
CA GLU A 55 -17.39 -7.34 6.32
C GLU A 55 -18.72 -7.12 5.60
N HIS A 56 -18.77 -6.19 4.65
CA HIS A 56 -20.01 -5.88 3.92
C HIS A 56 -20.45 -7.01 2.98
N PHE A 57 -19.49 -7.68 2.34
CA PHE A 57 -19.75 -8.74 1.37
C PHE A 57 -19.76 -10.14 2.01
N GLU A 58 -20.04 -10.29 3.30
CA GLU A 58 -20.14 -11.60 3.94
C GLU A 58 -21.54 -12.22 3.74
N PRO A 59 -21.66 -13.46 3.20
CA PRO A 59 -20.60 -14.37 2.79
C PRO A 59 -19.86 -13.91 1.51
N ILE A 60 -18.52 -13.97 1.55
CA ILE A 60 -17.52 -13.43 0.57
C ILE A 60 -17.73 -13.82 -0.90
N THR A 61 -18.76 -14.62 -1.22
CA THR A 61 -19.17 -14.98 -2.58
C THR A 61 -19.49 -13.78 -3.49
N GLU A 62 -19.72 -12.58 -2.93
CA GLU A 62 -20.00 -11.36 -3.69
C GLU A 62 -18.81 -10.39 -3.75
N PHE A 63 -17.67 -10.69 -3.13
CA PHE A 63 -16.49 -9.82 -3.21
C PHE A 63 -15.95 -9.84 -4.64
N PRO A 64 -15.84 -8.70 -5.32
CA PRO A 64 -15.50 -8.74 -6.74
C PRO A 64 -14.05 -9.23 -6.94
N PRO A 65 -13.83 -10.34 -7.66
CA PRO A 65 -12.54 -11.03 -7.68
C PRO A 65 -11.45 -10.27 -8.45
N TYR A 66 -11.84 -9.28 -9.27
CA TYR A 66 -10.92 -8.38 -9.97
C TYR A 66 -10.38 -7.26 -9.08
N LEU A 67 -10.89 -7.13 -7.84
CA LEU A 67 -10.35 -6.20 -6.83
C LEU A 67 -9.06 -6.69 -6.18
N LEU A 68 -8.67 -7.94 -6.45
CA LEU A 68 -7.68 -8.65 -5.67
C LEU A 68 -6.55 -9.14 -6.56
N HIS A 69 -5.34 -9.05 -6.03
CA HIS A 69 -4.17 -9.66 -6.64
C HIS A 69 -4.42 -11.15 -6.88
N HIS A 70 -4.05 -11.65 -8.06
CA HIS A 70 -4.41 -13.01 -8.47
C HIS A 70 -3.53 -14.10 -7.86
N ASN A 71 -2.47 -13.72 -7.14
CA ASN A 71 -1.47 -14.64 -6.62
C ASN A 71 -1.29 -14.49 -5.11
N LEU A 72 -1.92 -15.39 -4.34
CA LEU A 72 -1.80 -15.40 -2.88
C LEU A 72 -0.35 -15.55 -2.41
N GLN A 73 0.44 -16.42 -3.05
CA GLN A 73 1.82 -16.66 -2.64
C GLN A 73 2.68 -15.40 -2.77
N GLU A 74 2.46 -14.62 -3.84
CA GLU A 74 3.19 -13.38 -4.06
C GLU A 74 2.87 -12.33 -2.99
N LEU A 75 1.61 -12.22 -2.56
CA LEU A 75 1.25 -11.36 -1.43
C LEU A 75 1.90 -11.82 -0.12
N GLU A 76 1.86 -13.13 0.16
CA GLU A 76 2.49 -13.70 1.36
C GLU A 76 4.00 -13.44 1.39
N ASP A 77 4.68 -13.58 0.24
CA ASP A 77 6.10 -13.33 0.09
C ASP A 77 6.43 -11.84 0.31
N ILE A 78 5.67 -10.92 -0.31
CA ILE A 78 5.84 -9.47 -0.12
C ILE A 78 5.63 -9.09 1.35
N ASN A 79 4.57 -9.60 1.99
CA ASN A 79 4.29 -9.36 3.40
C ASN A 79 5.43 -9.85 4.29
N SER A 80 5.98 -11.04 4.02
CA SER A 80 7.12 -11.58 4.74
C SER A 80 8.37 -10.70 4.60
N ASP A 81 8.65 -10.22 3.38
CA ASP A 81 9.77 -9.33 3.10
C ASP A 81 9.62 -7.98 3.81
N LEU A 82 8.42 -7.37 3.79
CA LEU A 82 8.14 -6.13 4.51
C LEU A 82 8.33 -6.29 6.02
N LEU A 83 7.83 -7.38 6.62
CA LEU A 83 8.01 -7.66 8.03
C LEU A 83 9.50 -7.83 8.40
N ALA A 84 10.28 -8.47 7.53
CA ALA A 84 11.72 -8.60 7.73
C ALA A 84 12.42 -7.22 7.70
N LEU A 85 12.04 -6.35 6.75
CA LEU A 85 12.56 -4.98 6.64
C LEU A 85 12.18 -4.12 7.85
N ILE A 86 10.92 -4.15 8.30
CA ILE A 86 10.44 -3.47 9.50
C ILE A 86 11.32 -3.84 10.69
N LYS A 87 11.48 -5.14 10.95
CA LYS A 87 12.29 -5.65 12.06
C LYS A 87 13.76 -5.24 11.95
N GLN A 88 14.31 -5.22 10.74
CA GLN A 88 15.67 -4.76 10.50
C GLN A 88 15.82 -3.27 10.84
N PHE A 89 14.92 -2.43 10.34
CA PHE A 89 15.02 -0.97 10.43
C PHE A 89 14.64 -0.41 11.80
N GLU A 90 13.88 -1.15 12.62
CA GLU A 90 13.70 -0.85 14.05
C GLU A 90 15.05 -0.74 14.79
N ASN A 91 16.04 -1.54 14.38
CA ASN A 91 17.35 -1.60 15.03
C ASN A 91 18.42 -0.82 14.26
N THR A 92 18.32 -0.82 12.94
CA THR A 92 19.30 -0.21 12.03
C THR A 92 18.57 0.59 10.97
N PRO A 93 18.21 1.86 11.24
CA PRO A 93 17.52 2.70 10.27
C PRO A 93 18.30 2.78 8.94
N PRO A 94 17.62 2.77 7.79
CA PRO A 94 18.26 2.89 6.49
C PRO A 94 18.79 4.32 6.27
N LEU A 95 19.60 4.51 5.23
CA LEU A 95 19.89 5.87 4.78
C LEU A 95 18.63 6.49 4.17
N ARG A 96 18.50 7.82 4.26
CA ARG A 96 17.36 8.57 3.70
C ARG A 96 17.07 8.18 2.25
N ALA A 97 18.08 8.16 1.40
CA ALA A 97 17.92 7.79 -0.01
C ALA A 97 17.48 6.33 -0.19
N GLU A 98 17.95 5.41 0.66
CA GLU A 98 17.56 3.99 0.60
C GLU A 98 16.09 3.82 0.98
N ALA A 99 15.59 4.55 1.99
CA ALA A 99 14.19 4.53 2.39
C ALA A 99 13.26 4.96 1.24
N PHE A 100 13.56 6.08 0.59
CA PHE A 100 12.76 6.58 -0.53
C PHE A 100 12.80 5.64 -1.75
N ASN A 101 13.96 5.06 -2.08
CA ASN A 101 14.05 4.10 -3.19
C ASN A 101 13.32 2.79 -2.87
N LEU A 102 13.38 2.34 -1.61
CA LEU A 102 12.62 1.18 -1.17
C LEU A 102 11.11 1.43 -1.25
N ALA A 103 10.64 2.59 -0.78
CA ALA A 103 9.24 3.00 -0.90
C ALA A 103 8.82 3.02 -2.38
N LEU A 104 9.62 3.64 -3.27
CA LEU A 104 9.34 3.64 -4.70
C LEU A 104 9.26 2.23 -5.29
N LYS A 105 10.11 1.30 -4.85
CA LYS A 105 10.07 -0.10 -5.29
C LYS A 105 8.79 -0.80 -4.83
N ILE A 106 8.35 -0.54 -3.59
CA ILE A 106 7.11 -1.10 -3.03
C ILE A 106 5.91 -0.61 -3.83
N GLU A 107 5.80 0.70 -4.07
CA GLU A 107 4.68 1.29 -4.83
C GLU A 107 4.62 0.82 -6.30
N ASN A 108 5.76 0.46 -6.88
CA ASN A 108 5.81 -0.11 -8.23
C ASN A 108 5.67 -1.64 -8.25
N SER A 109 5.45 -2.28 -7.09
CA SER A 109 5.23 -3.71 -7.02
C SER A 109 3.84 -4.08 -7.55
N ALA A 110 3.69 -5.32 -8.03
CA ALA A 110 2.41 -5.77 -8.58
C ALA A 110 1.28 -5.76 -7.53
N GLY A 111 1.57 -5.90 -6.23
CA GLY A 111 0.57 -5.80 -5.17
C GLY A 111 -0.10 -4.42 -5.15
N GLU A 112 0.72 -3.37 -5.03
CA GLU A 112 0.28 -1.97 -4.96
C GLU A 112 -0.33 -1.50 -6.28
N LEU A 113 0.29 -1.84 -7.41
CA LEU A 113 -0.22 -1.45 -8.73
C LEU A 113 -1.64 -1.97 -8.99
N HIS A 114 -1.95 -3.23 -8.63
CA HIS A 114 -3.29 -3.76 -8.85
C HIS A 114 -4.35 -3.06 -7.98
N PHE A 115 -4.01 -2.70 -6.74
CA PHE A 115 -4.91 -1.95 -5.87
C PHE A 115 -5.16 -0.55 -6.43
N GLN A 116 -4.09 0.18 -6.78
CA GLN A 116 -4.19 1.52 -7.38
C GLN A 116 -4.96 1.49 -8.71
N GLU A 117 -4.67 0.53 -9.60
CA GLU A 117 -5.41 0.36 -10.85
C GLU A 117 -6.91 0.14 -10.63
N PHE A 118 -7.29 -0.63 -9.60
CA PHE A 118 -8.70 -0.78 -9.25
C PHE A 118 -9.31 0.54 -8.78
N MET A 119 -8.62 1.25 -7.88
CA MET A 119 -9.11 2.52 -7.35
C MET A 119 -9.19 3.60 -8.43
N ASN A 120 -8.40 3.50 -9.50
CA ASN A 120 -8.38 4.45 -10.62
C ASN A 120 -9.32 4.08 -11.78
N LYS A 121 -9.88 2.86 -11.84
CA LYS A 121 -10.80 2.46 -12.91
C LYS A 121 -12.18 3.10 -12.74
N GLU A 122 -12.62 3.87 -13.73
CA GLU A 122 -14.02 4.28 -13.86
C GLU A 122 -14.88 3.09 -14.33
N GLU A 123 -15.30 2.24 -13.40
CA GLU A 123 -16.28 1.19 -13.68
C GLU A 123 -17.67 1.53 -13.11
N ASP A 124 -18.71 1.18 -13.89
CA ASP A 124 -20.15 1.43 -13.66
C ASP A 124 -20.76 0.73 -12.43
N LEU A 125 -19.94 0.12 -11.58
CA LEU A 125 -20.42 -0.60 -10.41
C LEU A 125 -20.56 0.36 -9.21
N ILE A 126 -21.78 0.42 -8.66
CA ILE A 126 -22.14 1.26 -7.51
C ILE A 126 -21.17 1.04 -6.35
N ILE A 127 -20.74 -0.21 -6.13
CA ILE A 127 -19.78 -0.58 -5.09
C ILE A 127 -18.42 0.06 -5.35
N GLY A 128 -17.84 -0.10 -6.54
CA GLY A 128 -16.56 0.53 -6.88
C GLY A 128 -16.58 2.05 -6.70
N ASN A 129 -17.70 2.69 -7.07
CA ASN A 129 -17.91 4.12 -6.84
C ASN A 129 -17.96 4.52 -5.36
N ILE A 130 -18.48 3.67 -4.47
CA ILE A 130 -18.48 3.92 -3.02
C ILE A 130 -17.05 3.83 -2.49
N PHE A 131 -16.30 2.78 -2.85
CA PHE A 131 -14.91 2.62 -2.43
C PHE A 131 -14.04 3.79 -2.88
N ARG A 132 -14.14 4.22 -4.15
CA ARG A 132 -13.40 5.39 -4.66
C ARG A 132 -13.73 6.68 -3.92
N LYS A 133 -15.03 6.95 -3.68
CA LYS A 133 -15.45 8.14 -2.91
C LYS A 133 -14.92 8.13 -1.48
N LEU A 134 -14.85 6.96 -0.86
CA LEU A 134 -14.28 6.81 0.47
C LEU A 134 -12.75 6.91 0.46
N ASN A 135 -12.10 6.54 -0.65
CA ASN A 135 -10.66 6.70 -0.85
C ASN A 135 -10.22 8.10 -1.29
N LYS A 136 -11.15 9.05 -1.46
CA LYS A 136 -10.89 10.48 -1.73
C LYS A 136 -9.80 10.75 -2.78
N ASP A 137 -9.98 10.22 -3.99
CA ASP A 137 -9.10 10.44 -5.16
C ASP A 137 -7.63 10.22 -4.81
N ASP A 138 -7.31 8.96 -4.57
CA ASP A 138 -5.98 8.59 -4.16
C ASP A 138 -4.96 8.77 -5.29
N LYS A 139 -3.82 9.35 -4.91
CA LYS A 139 -2.82 9.89 -5.83
C LYS A 139 -1.69 8.88 -5.96
N GLU A 140 -1.26 8.59 -7.19
CA GLU A 140 -0.14 7.68 -7.45
C GLU A 140 1.06 7.92 -6.51
N HIS A 141 1.20 7.05 -5.49
CA HIS A 141 2.22 7.16 -4.45
C HIS A 141 3.61 7.14 -5.08
N ALA A 142 3.85 6.24 -6.04
CA ALA A 142 5.11 6.16 -6.78
C ALA A 142 5.48 7.50 -7.44
N MET A 143 4.50 8.20 -8.04
CA MET A 143 4.73 9.51 -8.64
C MET A 143 5.05 10.55 -7.57
N ARG A 144 4.28 10.62 -6.47
CA ARG A 144 4.51 11.55 -5.36
C ARG A 144 5.88 11.37 -4.72
N ILE A 145 6.27 10.12 -4.46
CA ILE A 145 7.59 9.76 -3.94
C ILE A 145 8.68 10.24 -4.91
N ARG A 146 8.55 9.94 -6.20
CA ARG A 146 9.53 10.35 -7.20
C ARG A 146 9.65 11.87 -7.31
N THR A 147 8.54 12.60 -7.32
CA THR A 147 8.53 14.06 -7.33
C THR A 147 9.18 14.62 -6.07
N TYR A 148 8.83 14.10 -4.89
CA TYR A 148 9.42 14.53 -3.62
C TYR A 148 10.94 14.33 -3.60
N MET A 149 11.41 13.17 -4.08
CA MET A 149 12.83 12.88 -4.21
C MET A 149 13.55 13.89 -5.11
N GLN A 150 12.97 14.24 -6.25
CA GLN A 150 13.54 15.22 -7.18
C GLN A 150 13.62 16.62 -6.55
N GLU A 151 12.55 17.08 -5.90
CA GLU A 151 12.47 18.39 -5.26
C GLU A 151 13.45 18.53 -4.09
N HIS A 152 13.78 17.43 -3.41
CA HIS A 152 14.64 17.41 -2.23
C HIS A 152 16.05 16.86 -2.49
N GLY A 153 16.44 16.69 -3.75
CA GLY A 153 17.78 16.25 -4.15
C GLY A 153 18.13 14.83 -3.69
N ILE A 154 17.14 13.95 -3.55
CA ILE A 154 17.30 12.55 -3.18
C ILE A 154 17.52 11.73 -4.46
N SER A 155 18.60 10.95 -4.51
CA SER A 155 18.92 10.14 -5.70
C SER A 155 17.90 9.03 -5.94
N VAL A 156 17.33 8.97 -7.14
CA VAL A 156 16.51 7.86 -7.61
C VAL A 156 17.41 6.76 -8.18
N GLN A 157 17.18 5.52 -7.76
CA GLN A 157 17.78 4.33 -8.32
C GLN A 157 16.73 3.65 -9.20
N GLU A 158 17.06 3.48 -10.49
CA GLU A 158 16.23 2.77 -11.47
C GLU A 158 16.43 1.25 -11.39
#